data_AF-A0AB39IQK5-F1
#
_entry.id   AF-A0AB39IQK5-F1
#
_cell.length_a   1.000
_cell.length_b   1.000
_cell.length_c   1.000
_cell.angle_alpha   90.00
_cell.angle_beta   90.00
_cell.angle_gamma   90.00
#
_symmetry.space_group_name_H-M   'P 1'
#
loop_
_entity.id
_entity.type
_entity.pdbx_description
1 polymer ?
#
loop_
_entity_poly.entity_id
_entity_poly.type
_entity_poly.pdbx_seq_one_letter_code
_entity_poly.pdbx_strand_id
1 'polypeptide(L)' 'MENNPAVAAIEYALELDPDECHTFLHLWCYGEFDALRKEWEDIPDEVFIGADPFFNKDNVQLQ' A
#
# COMPACT_ATOMS: atom_id res chain seq x y z
N MET A 1 -3.59 -19.56 4.59
CA MET A 1 -3.91 -18.40 5.45
C MET A 1 -4.34 -17.30 4.49
N GLU A 2 -5.48 -16.64 4.74
CA GLU A 2 -5.85 -15.46 3.95
C GLU A 2 -4.77 -14.38 4.16
N ASN A 3 -4.20 -13.88 3.08
CA ASN A 3 -3.41 -12.66 3.12
C ASN A 3 -4.38 -11.50 3.39
N ASN A 4 -4.25 -10.88 4.56
CA ASN A 4 -5.04 -9.71 4.90
C ASN A 4 -4.24 -8.46 4.51
N PRO A 5 -4.71 -7.66 3.55
CA PRO A 5 -3.97 -6.50 3.07
C PRO A 5 -3.76 -5.43 4.15
N ALA A 6 -4.63 -5.37 5.17
CA ALA A 6 -4.42 -4.50 6.32
C ALA A 6 -3.22 -4.94 7.18
N VAL A 7 -2.98 -6.25 7.31
CA VAL A 7 -1.81 -6.76 8.03
C VAL A 7 -0.54 -6.43 7.24
N ALA A 8 -0.54 -6.67 5.92
CA ALA A 8 0.58 -6.32 5.05
C ALA A 8 0.89 -4.82 5.08
N ALA A 9 -0.13 -3.96 5.08
CA ALA A 9 0.04 -2.51 5.19
C ALA A 9 0.68 -2.08 6.52
N ILE A 10 0.29 -2.70 7.63
CA ILE A 10 0.88 -2.43 8.95
C ILE A 10 2.33 -2.93 9.00
N GLU A 11 2.60 -4.14 8.50
CA GLU A 11 3.95 -4.70 8.45
C GLU A 11 4.90 -3.82 7.62
N TYR A 12 4.46 -3.34 6.46
CA TYR A 12 5.23 -2.39 5.65
C TYR A 12 5.44 -1.06 6.39
N ALA A 13 4.40 -0.51 7.01
CA ALA A 13 4.48 0.78 7.71
C ALA A 13 5.42 0.76 8.93
N LEU A 14 5.66 -0.41 9.54
CA LEU A 14 6.61 -0.56 10.65
C LEU A 14 8.07 -0.41 10.23
N GLU A 15 8.38 -0.60 8.94
CA GLU A 15 9.73 -0.44 8.39
C GLU A 15 10.02 1.00 7.94
N LEU A 16 9.00 1.88 7.95
CA LEU A 16 9.13 3.29 7.59
C LEU A 16 9.57 4.16 8.79
N ASP A 17 10.08 5.35 8.48
CA ASP A 17 10.28 6.38 9.50
C ASP A 17 8.94 6.76 10.17
N PRO A 18 8.91 7.15 11.47
CA PRO A 18 7.66 7.39 12.20
C PRO A 18 6.70 8.40 11.54
N ASP A 19 7.24 9.43 10.89
CA ASP A 19 6.45 10.46 10.21
C ASP A 19 5.85 9.94 8.88
N GLU A 20 6.57 9.05 8.19
CA GLU A 20 6.11 8.38 6.97
C GLU A 20 5.10 7.27 7.28
N CYS A 21 5.33 6.51 8.36
CA CYS A 21 4.43 5.46 8.85
C CYS A 21 3.00 5.97 9.02
N HIS A 22 2.83 7.10 9.72
CA HIS A 22 1.51 7.68 9.95
C HIS A 22 0.85 8.14 8.64
N THR A 23 1.63 8.80 7.76
CA THR A 23 1.13 9.29 6.48
C THR A 23 0.71 8.13 5.56
N PHE A 24 1.54 7.10 5.47
CA PHE A 24 1.28 5.89 4.71
C PHE A 24 -0.01 5.20 5.17
N LEU A 25 -0.14 4.94 6.48
CA LEU A 25 -1.32 4.27 7.03
C LEU A 25 -2.59 5.11 6.86
N HIS A 26 -2.49 6.43 6.96
CA HIS A 26 -3.61 7.33 6.69
C HIS A 26 -4.09 7.18 5.23
N LEU A 27 -3.20 7.36 4.26
CA LEU A 27 -3.53 7.23 2.84
C LEU A 27 -4.08 5.84 2.51
N TRP A 28 -3.49 4.77 3.07
CA TRP A 28 -3.97 3.41 2.88
C TRP A 28 -5.39 3.20 3.44
N CYS A 29 -5.67 3.69 4.65
CA CYS A 29 -7.00 3.55 5.27
C CYS A 29 -8.09 4.30 4.50
N TYR A 30 -7.76 5.41 3.85
CA TYR A 30 -8.70 6.19 3.04
C TYR A 30 -8.79 5.72 1.58
N GLY A 31 -8.00 4.72 1.18
CA GLY A 31 -8.01 4.18 -0.18
C GLY A 31 -7.30 5.07 -1.21
N GLU A 32 -6.40 5.95 -0.76
CA GLU A 32 -5.60 6.84 -1.61
C GLU A 32 -4.42 6.07 -2.26
N PHE A 33 -4.71 4.94 -2.91
CA PHE A 33 -3.70 4.00 -3.41
C PHE A 33 -2.84 4.56 -4.55
N ASP A 34 -3.39 5.47 -5.35
CA ASP A 34 -2.63 6.15 -6.41
C ASP A 34 -1.56 7.07 -5.83
N ALA A 35 -1.84 7.74 -4.71
CA ALA A 35 -0.85 8.54 -4.00
C ALA A 35 0.26 7.65 -3.42
N LEU A 36 -0.10 6.48 -2.87
CA LEU A 36 0.88 5.53 -2.34
C LEU A 36 1.84 5.03 -3.42
N ARG A 37 1.34 4.63 -4.60
CA ARG A 37 2.17 4.15 -5.72
C ARG A 37 3.08 5.23 -6.31
N LYS A 38 2.67 6.49 -6.18
CA LYS A 38 3.43 7.63 -6.71
C LYS A 38 4.56 8.08 -5.79
N GLU A 39 4.35 8.00 -4.48
CA GLU A 39 5.25 8.57 -3.49
C GLU A 39 6.17 7.52 -2.84
N TRP A 40 5.77 6.24 -2.80
CA TRP A 40 6.59 5.15 -2.26
C TRP A 40 6.92 4.12 -3.35
N GLU A 41 8.21 3.81 -3.48
CA GLU A 41 8.70 2.76 -4.36
C GLU A 41 8.64 1.39 -3.66
N ASP A 42 8.51 0.31 -4.43
CA ASP A 42 8.62 -1.08 -3.97
C ASP A 42 7.65 -1.53 -2.84
N ILE A 43 6.46 -0.92 -2.74
CA ILE A 43 5.41 -1.41 -1.83
C ILE A 43 5.01 -2.85 -2.23
N PRO A 44 4.95 -3.82 -1.29
CA PRO A 44 4.51 -5.18 -1.58
C PRO A 44 3.09 -5.24 -2.16
N ASP A 45 2.86 -6.07 -3.18
CA ASP A 45 1.54 -6.25 -3.80
C ASP A 45 0.47 -6.66 -2.78
N GLU A 46 0.86 -7.41 -1.74
CA GLU A 46 0.01 -7.87 -0.65
C GLU A 46 -0.67 -6.73 0.11
N VAL A 47 -0.07 -5.52 0.09
CA VAL A 47 -0.66 -4.30 0.67
C VAL A 47 -1.93 -3.88 -0.09
N PHE A 48 -2.02 -4.21 -1.38
CA PHE A 48 -3.12 -3.78 -2.25
C PHE A 48 -4.09 -4.91 -2.59
N ILE A 49 -3.64 -6.16 -2.66
CA ILE A 49 -4.48 -7.31 -3.06
C ILE A 49 -5.63 -7.48 -2.06
N GLY A 50 -6.85 -7.20 -2.52
CA GLY A 50 -8.07 -7.28 -1.72
C GLY A 50 -8.45 -5.97 -1.01
N ALA A 51 -7.56 -4.97 -0.98
CA ALA A 51 -7.85 -3.62 -0.48
C ALA A 51 -8.18 -2.64 -1.62
N ASP A 52 -7.43 -2.69 -2.72
CA ASP A 52 -7.70 -1.92 -3.94
C ASP A 52 -8.48 -2.77 -4.96
N PRO A 53 -9.75 -2.43 -5.25
CA PRO A 53 -10.55 -3.13 -6.26
C PRO A 53 -9.98 -3.03 -7.68
N PHE A 54 -9.11 -2.06 -7.95
CA PHE A 54 -8.47 -1.82 -9.24
C PHE A 54 -7.03 -2.34 -9.31
N PHE A 55 -6.58 -3.05 -8.28
CA PHE A 55 -5.23 -3.61 -8.26
C PHE A 55 -5.00 -4.50 -9.48
N ASN A 56 -4.04 -4.11 -10.32
CA ASN A 56 -3.56 -4.89 -11.45
C ASN A 56 -2.04 -4.87 -11.47
N LYS A 57 -1.44 -6.03 -11.22
CA LYS A 57 0.01 -6.25 -11.21
C LYS A 57 0.67 -5.88 -12.54
N ASP A 58 -0.07 -5.91 -13.65
CA ASP A 58 0.44 -5.60 -14.99
C ASP A 58 0.41 -4.09 -15.33
N ASN A 59 -0.21 -3.23 -14.50
CA ASN A 59 -0.39 -1.79 -14.78
C ASN A 59 0.63 -0.88 -14.09
N VAL A 60 1.63 -1.42 -13.39
CA VAL A 60 2.61 -0.66 -12.59
C VAL A 60 3.58 0.19 -13.45
N GLN A 61 3.50 0.11 -14.79
CA GLN A 61 4.44 0.81 -15.70
C GLN A 61 3.88 2.03 -16.45
N LEU A 62 2.64 2.48 -16.20
CA LEU A 62 2.02 3.52 -17.04
C LEU A 62 1.31 4.68 -16.31
N GLN A 63 1.68 5.02 -15.08
CA GLN A 63 1.28 6.31 -14.48
C GLN A 63 2.48 7.09 -13.95
#